data_AF-V5HET5-F1
#
_entry.id   AF-V5HET5-F1
#
_cell.length_a   1.000
_cell.length_b   1.000
_cell.length_c   1.000
_cell.angle_alpha   90.00
_cell.angle_beta   90.00
_cell.angle_gamma   90.00
#
_symmetry.space_group_name_H-M   'P 1'
#
loop_
_entity.id
_entity.type
_entity.pdbx_description
1 polymer ?
#
loop_
_entity_poly.entity_id
_entity_poly.type
_entity_poly.pdbx_seq_one_letter_code
_entity_poly.pdbx_strand_id
1 'polypeptide(L)'
;MSILTMVTAFASVLMIPISGNLALAHFVVFVGGVGFGAFDTGGNVWIIKLWPLNSSPALQVFHLSFGIGCLVAPLLAEPFLSTIPTDDDELEADNPVTFNESTYFLYPANQTHNSTLPVESSVHYAFAIASGFYLIPMISMIVLYFIDDSDFKPPKKNHLEQALDKEEAAEDVRFSRVLLGLLAAYVCVYVALECSSGQMITAYAVKCDLHLAKTTASRIAAVYFLCFAGSRVIAAVIAIKVTSYQMLVGSHAILAVTAVVMVMWGNSSEAVLWACAALLGLGQGPIYGAAVAWTVSYINISNGMMSLIIVTAGVGAMAPSLLVGQFLEYNPSVFLYVCFVTVVLCIVVLLAMFLFTRKRPMLIAVKKKCLNEVNGDAVTKDDKFSL
;
A
#
# COMPACT_ATOMS: atom_id res chain seq x y z
N MET A 1 -7.00 -8.34 -21.39
CA MET A 1 -6.87 -6.99 -20.79
C MET A 1 -5.71 -6.90 -19.79
N SER A 2 -5.58 -7.82 -18.82
CA SER A 2 -4.51 -7.75 -17.81
C SER A 2 -3.07 -7.85 -18.36
N ILE A 3 -2.85 -8.62 -19.44
CA ILE A 3 -1.54 -8.68 -20.11
C ILE A 3 -1.18 -7.31 -20.72
N LEU A 4 -2.15 -6.65 -21.37
CA LEU A 4 -1.96 -5.32 -21.95
C LEU A 4 -1.60 -4.29 -20.87
N THR A 5 -2.25 -4.36 -19.69
CA THR A 5 -1.96 -3.44 -18.58
C THR A 5 -0.55 -3.63 -18.01
N MET A 6 -0.01 -4.86 -18.01
CA MET A 6 1.38 -5.13 -17.61
C MET A 6 2.38 -4.65 -18.65
N VAL A 7 2.08 -4.82 -19.95
CA VAL A 7 2.91 -4.26 -21.03
C VAL A 7 2.97 -2.73 -20.94
N THR A 8 1.83 -2.08 -20.70
CA THR A 8 1.81 -0.61 -20.53
C THR A 8 2.59 -0.17 -19.30
N ALA A 9 2.51 -0.90 -18.18
CA ALA A 9 3.27 -0.57 -16.97
C ALA A 9 4.78 -0.75 -17.19
N PHE A 10 5.20 -1.86 -17.80
CA PHE A 10 6.58 -2.14 -18.16
C PHE A 10 7.18 -1.03 -19.05
N ALA A 11 6.50 -0.72 -20.16
CA ALA A 11 6.97 0.29 -21.10
C ALA A 11 7.01 1.67 -20.45
N SER A 12 6.02 2.01 -19.62
CA SER A 12 5.97 3.31 -18.95
C SER A 12 7.14 3.47 -17.98
N VAL A 13 7.36 2.50 -17.07
CA VAL A 13 8.45 2.58 -16.08
C VAL A 13 9.82 2.68 -16.75
N LEU A 14 10.04 1.93 -17.83
CA LEU A 14 11.29 1.97 -18.61
C LEU A 14 11.52 3.33 -19.28
N MET A 15 10.45 4.01 -19.71
CA MET A 15 10.51 5.29 -20.42
C MET A 15 10.66 6.50 -19.50
N ILE A 16 10.38 6.39 -18.20
CA ILE A 16 10.49 7.51 -17.23
C ILE A 16 11.86 8.21 -17.30
N PRO A 17 13.02 7.51 -17.13
CA PRO A 17 14.33 8.16 -17.16
C PRO A 17 14.74 8.67 -18.56
N ILE A 18 14.12 8.16 -19.63
CA ILE A 18 14.46 8.50 -21.03
C ILE A 18 13.64 9.70 -21.54
N SER A 19 12.59 10.10 -20.81
CA SER A 19 11.61 11.09 -21.25
C SER A 19 12.19 12.47 -21.57
N GLY A 20 13.37 12.83 -21.06
CA GLY A 20 14.12 14.06 -21.40
C GLY A 20 13.42 15.39 -21.07
N ASN A 21 12.12 15.36 -20.76
CA ASN A 21 11.26 16.48 -20.46
C ASN A 21 10.28 16.06 -19.35
N LEU A 22 10.14 16.93 -18.35
CA LEU A 22 9.24 16.72 -17.22
C LEU A 22 7.78 16.48 -17.63
N ALA A 23 7.28 17.17 -18.66
CA ALA A 23 5.91 16.96 -19.15
C ALA A 23 5.71 15.55 -19.71
N LEU A 24 6.70 15.05 -20.46
CA LEU A 24 6.67 13.68 -20.98
C LEU A 24 6.79 12.66 -19.84
N ALA A 25 7.64 12.91 -18.83
CA ALA A 25 7.74 12.07 -17.65
C ALA A 25 6.40 11.92 -16.92
N HIS A 26 5.69 13.04 -16.68
CA HIS A 26 4.36 13.01 -16.05
C HIS A 26 3.34 12.25 -16.88
N PHE A 27 3.33 12.46 -18.20
CA PHE A 27 2.44 11.73 -19.10
C PHE A 27 2.71 10.23 -19.07
N VAL A 28 3.98 9.82 -19.10
CA VAL A 28 4.39 8.41 -19.02
C VAL A 28 4.00 7.79 -17.67
N VAL A 29 4.22 8.50 -16.55
CA VAL A 29 3.77 8.05 -15.22
C VAL A 29 2.25 7.91 -15.16
N PHE A 30 1.50 8.83 -15.77
CA PHE A 30 0.04 8.75 -15.86
C PHE A 30 -0.42 7.51 -16.63
N VAL A 31 0.17 7.22 -17.80
CA VAL A 31 -0.15 6.01 -18.59
C VAL A 31 0.19 4.75 -17.80
N GLY A 32 1.35 4.71 -17.13
CA GLY A 32 1.73 3.61 -16.24
C GLY A 32 0.74 3.42 -15.08
N GLY A 33 0.27 4.51 -14.49
CA GLY A 33 -0.73 4.51 -13.42
C GLY A 33 -2.07 3.89 -13.82
N VAL A 34 -2.52 4.12 -15.06
CA VAL A 34 -3.73 3.45 -15.60
C VAL A 34 -3.55 1.93 -15.62
N GLY A 35 -2.38 1.46 -16.07
CA GLY A 35 -2.03 0.03 -16.08
C GLY A 35 -1.99 -0.57 -14.68
N PHE A 36 -1.32 0.12 -13.74
CA PHE A 36 -1.20 -0.29 -12.34
C PHE A 36 -2.58 -0.40 -11.66
N GLY A 37 -3.42 0.64 -11.78
CA GLY A 37 -4.74 0.65 -11.17
C GLY A 37 -5.69 -0.41 -11.74
N ALA A 38 -5.60 -0.69 -13.04
CA ALA A 38 -6.39 -1.75 -13.68
C ALA A 38 -5.97 -3.14 -13.19
N PHE A 39 -4.67 -3.39 -13.05
CA PHE A 39 -4.15 -4.65 -12.52
C PHE A 39 -4.52 -4.86 -11.06
N ASP A 40 -4.33 -3.85 -10.21
CA ASP A 40 -4.68 -3.94 -8.80
C ASP A 40 -6.18 -4.21 -8.60
N THR A 41 -7.03 -3.55 -9.39
CA THR A 41 -8.47 -3.80 -9.38
C THR A 41 -8.78 -5.25 -9.76
N GLY A 42 -8.22 -5.72 -10.87
CA GLY A 42 -8.47 -7.07 -11.37
C GLY A 42 -7.91 -8.16 -10.45
N GLY A 43 -6.68 -8.00 -9.97
CA GLY A 43 -5.97 -8.95 -9.12
C GLY A 43 -6.70 -9.19 -7.80
N ASN A 44 -7.09 -8.11 -7.10
CA ASN A 44 -7.84 -8.24 -5.85
C ASN A 44 -9.16 -9.01 -6.05
N VAL A 45 -9.95 -8.66 -7.07
CA VAL A 45 -11.23 -9.33 -7.34
C VAL A 45 -11.03 -10.79 -7.79
N TRP A 46 -9.98 -11.06 -8.56
CA TRP A 46 -9.69 -12.41 -9.03
C TRP A 46 -9.33 -13.35 -7.87
N ILE A 47 -8.49 -12.90 -6.93
CA ILE A 47 -8.16 -13.65 -5.70
C ILE A 47 -9.43 -13.95 -4.88
N ILE A 48 -10.32 -12.96 -4.71
CA ILE A 48 -11.58 -13.13 -3.98
C ILE A 48 -12.47 -14.19 -4.65
N LYS A 49 -12.55 -14.17 -5.98
CA LYS A 49 -13.36 -15.13 -6.75
C LYS A 49 -12.76 -16.54 -6.77
N LEU A 50 -11.44 -16.66 -6.76
CA LEU A 50 -10.73 -17.92 -6.79
C LEU A 50 -10.80 -18.67 -5.45
N TRP A 51 -10.78 -17.94 -4.31
CA TRP A 51 -10.92 -18.51 -2.96
C TRP A 51 -12.11 -17.92 -2.19
N PRO A 52 -13.36 -18.16 -2.60
CA PRO A 52 -14.53 -17.48 -2.02
C PRO A 52 -14.80 -17.85 -0.55
N LEU A 53 -14.39 -19.05 -0.10
CA LEU A 53 -14.52 -19.50 1.29
C LEU A 53 -13.33 -19.10 2.17
N ASN A 54 -12.16 -18.83 1.55
CA ASN A 54 -10.90 -18.56 2.22
C ASN A 54 -10.27 -17.25 1.71
N SER A 55 -11.11 -16.26 1.42
CA SER A 55 -10.68 -15.00 0.79
C SER A 55 -9.74 -14.19 1.70
N SER A 56 -9.91 -14.29 3.02
CA SER A 56 -9.06 -13.59 4.00
C SER A 56 -7.59 -14.05 3.95
N PRO A 57 -7.25 -15.34 4.16
CA PRO A 57 -5.87 -15.82 3.95
C PRO A 57 -5.32 -15.50 2.55
N ALA A 58 -6.12 -15.71 1.50
CA ALA A 58 -5.68 -15.50 0.13
C ALA A 58 -5.33 -14.02 -0.15
N LEU A 59 -6.14 -13.08 0.32
CA LEU A 59 -5.85 -11.64 0.22
C LEU A 59 -4.61 -11.24 1.01
N GLN A 60 -4.38 -11.82 2.20
CA GLN A 60 -3.17 -11.52 2.96
C GLN A 60 -1.90 -12.01 2.28
N VAL A 61 -1.93 -13.21 1.67
CA VAL A 61 -0.81 -13.72 0.85
C VAL A 61 -0.61 -12.86 -0.40
N PHE A 62 -1.70 -12.42 -1.04
CA PHE A 62 -1.60 -11.51 -2.18
C PHE A 62 -0.89 -10.21 -1.80
N HIS A 63 -1.28 -9.56 -0.71
CA HIS A 63 -0.65 -8.32 -0.26
C HIS A 63 0.71 -8.51 0.44
N LEU A 64 1.10 -9.74 0.80
CA LEU A 64 2.46 -10.02 1.23
C LEU A 64 3.46 -9.70 0.11
N SER A 65 3.10 -9.97 -1.15
CA SER A 65 3.96 -9.64 -2.30
C SER A 65 4.28 -8.14 -2.38
N PHE A 66 3.31 -7.27 -2.03
CA PHE A 66 3.51 -5.83 -1.92
C PHE A 66 4.52 -5.49 -0.82
N GLY A 67 4.40 -6.09 0.36
CA GLY A 67 5.36 -5.90 1.46
C GLY A 67 6.79 -6.32 1.08
N ILE A 68 6.96 -7.44 0.37
CA ILE A 68 8.27 -7.87 -0.16
C ILE A 68 8.81 -6.83 -1.14
N GLY A 69 7.97 -6.33 -2.05
CA GLY A 69 8.35 -5.27 -2.99
C GLY A 69 8.84 -4.01 -2.29
N CYS A 70 8.14 -3.53 -1.25
CA CYS A 70 8.55 -2.36 -0.47
C CYS A 70 9.90 -2.55 0.24
N LEU A 71 10.24 -3.77 0.66
CA LEU A 71 11.51 -4.07 1.31
C LEU A 71 12.66 -4.18 0.29
N VAL A 72 12.40 -4.80 -0.86
CA VAL A 72 13.41 -5.06 -1.89
C VAL A 72 13.71 -3.81 -2.74
N ALA A 73 12.71 -2.96 -2.99
CA ALA A 73 12.86 -1.81 -3.90
C ALA A 73 13.97 -0.82 -3.47
N PRO A 74 14.06 -0.37 -2.19
CA PRO A 74 15.14 0.51 -1.77
C PRO A 74 16.53 -0.13 -1.90
N LEU A 75 16.66 -1.43 -1.60
CA LEU A 75 17.94 -2.16 -1.72
C LEU A 75 18.40 -2.29 -3.17
N LEU A 76 17.46 -2.43 -4.11
CA LEU A 76 17.76 -2.43 -5.54
C LEU A 76 18.14 -1.04 -6.06
N ALA A 77 17.57 0.02 -5.48
CA ALA A 77 17.80 1.40 -5.89
C ALA A 77 19.11 1.98 -5.32
N GLU A 78 19.52 1.56 -4.12
CA GLU A 78 20.70 2.05 -3.39
C GLU A 78 21.98 2.20 -4.25
N PRO A 79 22.45 1.19 -5.01
CA PRO A 79 23.69 1.29 -5.76
C PRO A 79 23.65 2.29 -6.93
N PHE A 80 22.46 2.77 -7.32
CA PHE A 80 22.27 3.67 -8.45
C PHE A 80 21.98 5.11 -8.02
N LEU A 81 21.95 5.39 -6.72
CA LEU A 81 21.80 6.74 -6.18
C LEU A 81 23.11 7.53 -6.33
N SER A 82 23.00 8.86 -6.53
CA SER A 82 24.17 9.74 -6.60
C SER A 82 24.92 9.74 -5.27
N THR A 83 26.23 9.52 -5.32
CA THR A 83 27.15 9.60 -4.17
C THR A 83 27.80 10.97 -4.03
N ILE A 84 27.43 11.94 -4.87
CA ILE A 84 28.00 13.29 -4.84
C ILE A 84 27.41 14.02 -3.61
N PRO A 85 28.26 14.48 -2.66
CA PRO A 85 27.81 15.37 -1.61
C PRO A 85 27.18 16.60 -2.25
N THR A 86 25.96 16.93 -1.84
CA THR A 86 25.42 18.26 -2.14
C THR A 86 26.21 19.22 -1.25
N ASP A 87 26.67 20.36 -1.78
CA ASP A 87 27.57 21.35 -1.12
C ASP A 87 27.05 21.90 0.24
N ASP A 88 25.90 21.42 0.72
CA ASP A 88 25.39 21.66 2.08
C ASP A 88 26.15 20.87 3.16
N ASP A 89 27.00 19.88 2.80
CA ASP A 89 27.69 19.00 3.76
C ASP A 89 29.08 19.52 4.26
N GLU A 90 29.52 20.76 3.96
CA GLU A 90 30.87 21.28 4.37
C GLU A 90 30.95 22.74 4.90
N LEU A 91 29.92 23.28 5.58
CA LEU A 91 30.03 24.62 6.23
C LEU A 91 30.05 24.65 7.77
N GLU A 92 30.16 23.51 8.45
CA GLU A 92 30.36 23.46 9.92
C GLU A 92 31.79 23.08 10.34
N ALA A 93 32.80 23.58 9.63
CA ALA A 93 34.19 23.53 10.09
C ALA A 93 34.77 24.94 10.29
N ASP A 94 34.43 25.51 11.45
CA ASP A 94 35.33 26.25 12.34
C ASP A 94 36.33 27.20 11.66
N ASN A 95 35.89 28.43 11.33
CA ASN A 95 36.75 29.61 11.23
C ASN A 95 35.90 30.90 11.36
N PRO A 96 36.25 31.86 12.23
CA PRO A 96 35.56 33.14 12.29
C PRO A 96 36.02 34.00 11.11
N VAL A 97 35.33 33.90 9.97
CA VAL A 97 35.57 34.79 8.85
C VAL A 97 34.84 36.10 9.14
N THR A 98 35.60 37.09 9.59
CA THR A 98 35.19 38.50 9.59
C THR A 98 34.73 38.92 8.20
N PHE A 99 33.45 39.30 8.08
CA PHE A 99 32.91 39.93 6.88
C PHE A 99 33.52 41.33 6.72
N ASN A 100 34.44 41.46 5.77
CA ASN A 100 34.77 42.77 5.20
C ASN A 100 34.22 42.81 3.77
N GLU A 101 33.29 43.73 3.52
CA GLU A 101 32.73 43.96 2.19
C GLU A 101 33.81 44.39 1.19
N SER A 102 33.52 44.18 -0.09
CA SER A 102 34.29 44.59 -1.29
C SER A 102 35.41 43.65 -1.77
N THR A 103 35.04 42.60 -2.51
CA THR A 103 35.79 42.11 -3.69
C THR A 103 34.98 41.06 -4.47
N TYR A 104 33.94 41.51 -5.18
CA TYR A 104 33.49 40.81 -6.38
C TYR A 104 34.39 41.30 -7.53
N PHE A 105 34.80 40.39 -8.43
CA PHE A 105 35.68 40.59 -9.60
C PHE A 105 37.20 40.52 -9.37
N LEU A 106 37.73 39.29 -9.21
CA LEU A 106 38.96 38.83 -9.90
C LEU A 106 39.35 37.41 -9.41
N TYR A 107 38.86 36.38 -10.10
CA TYR A 107 39.59 35.13 -10.22
C TYR A 107 39.84 34.86 -11.71
N PRO A 108 41.09 34.73 -12.14
CA PRO A 108 41.41 34.46 -13.54
C PRO A 108 41.00 33.03 -13.89
N ALA A 109 40.21 32.91 -14.95
CA ALA A 109 39.85 31.66 -15.61
C ALA A 109 41.11 31.04 -16.23
N ASN A 110 41.84 30.24 -15.44
CA ASN A 110 42.90 29.36 -15.90
C ASN A 110 42.83 28.02 -15.16
N GLN A 111 41.61 27.47 -15.08
CA GLN A 111 41.43 26.03 -15.02
C GLN A 111 40.92 25.60 -16.39
N THR A 112 41.77 24.89 -17.10
CA THR A 112 41.36 23.97 -18.17
C THR A 112 40.32 23.04 -17.56
N HIS A 113 39.04 23.37 -17.71
CA HIS A 113 37.96 22.40 -17.67
C HIS A 113 38.25 21.42 -18.82
N ASN A 114 39.08 20.41 -18.55
CA ASN A 114 38.88 19.12 -19.17
C ASN A 114 37.42 18.81 -18.90
N SER A 115 36.61 18.81 -19.96
CA SER A 115 35.20 18.50 -19.95
C SER A 115 35.03 17.18 -19.21
N THR A 116 34.76 17.24 -17.90
CA THR A 116 34.23 16.11 -17.17
C THR A 116 32.90 15.86 -17.85
N LEU A 117 32.85 14.74 -18.58
CA LEU A 117 31.64 14.20 -19.18
C LEU A 117 30.50 14.39 -18.18
N PRO A 118 29.30 14.85 -18.63
CA PRO A 118 28.17 15.00 -17.72
C PRO A 118 28.04 13.67 -16.98
N VAL A 119 28.09 13.69 -15.64
CA VAL A 119 27.91 12.49 -14.82
C VAL A 119 26.54 11.93 -15.20
N GLU A 120 26.56 10.89 -16.02
CA GLU A 120 25.36 10.33 -16.61
C GLU A 120 24.60 9.64 -15.47
N SER A 121 23.37 10.11 -15.20
CA SER A 121 22.57 9.61 -14.08
C SER A 121 22.37 8.10 -14.22
N SER A 122 22.92 7.31 -13.29
CA SER A 122 22.82 5.84 -13.24
C SER A 122 21.41 5.33 -12.91
N VAL A 123 20.47 6.24 -12.67
CA VAL A 123 19.09 5.95 -12.29
C VAL A 123 18.36 5.14 -13.35
N HIS A 124 18.73 5.26 -14.62
CA HIS A 124 18.12 4.49 -15.71
C HIS A 124 18.25 2.96 -15.51
N TYR A 125 19.35 2.49 -14.92
CA TYR A 125 19.51 1.06 -14.58
C TYR A 125 18.54 0.62 -13.49
N ALA A 126 18.32 1.43 -12.45
CA ALA A 126 17.35 1.12 -11.40
C ALA A 126 15.92 1.01 -11.96
N PHE A 127 15.52 1.92 -12.85
CA PHE A 127 14.22 1.86 -13.52
C PHE A 127 14.10 0.68 -14.49
N ALA A 128 15.19 0.29 -15.18
CA ALA A 128 15.20 -0.89 -16.04
C ALA A 128 15.07 -2.21 -15.25
N ILE A 129 15.74 -2.30 -14.09
CA ILE A 129 15.58 -3.44 -13.18
C ILE A 129 14.15 -3.48 -12.63
N ALA A 130 13.63 -2.34 -12.17
CA ALA A 130 12.27 -2.23 -11.66
C ALA A 130 11.21 -2.58 -12.72
N SER A 131 11.40 -2.16 -13.97
CA SER A 131 10.48 -2.52 -15.07
C SER A 131 10.52 -4.04 -15.33
N GLY A 132 11.70 -4.67 -15.25
CA GLY A 132 11.87 -6.12 -15.40
C GLY A 132 10.96 -6.95 -14.48
N PHE A 133 10.67 -6.49 -13.26
CA PHE A 133 9.74 -7.19 -12.35
C PHE A 133 8.31 -7.29 -12.89
N TYR A 134 7.86 -6.38 -13.76
CA TYR A 134 6.54 -6.46 -14.39
C TYR A 134 6.45 -7.56 -15.46
N LEU A 135 7.59 -8.05 -15.96
CA LEU A 135 7.61 -9.18 -16.91
C LEU A 135 7.21 -10.49 -16.23
N ILE A 136 7.48 -10.65 -14.92
CA ILE A 136 7.14 -11.86 -14.16
C ILE A 136 5.62 -12.12 -14.16
N PRO A 137 4.75 -11.20 -13.68
CA PRO A 137 3.30 -11.41 -13.75
C PRO A 137 2.79 -11.46 -15.19
N MET A 138 3.40 -10.72 -16.13
CA MET A 138 3.04 -10.78 -17.54
C MET A 138 3.23 -12.19 -18.13
N ILE A 139 4.41 -12.79 -17.94
CA ILE A 139 4.72 -14.15 -18.41
C ILE A 139 3.84 -15.17 -17.70
N SER A 140 3.65 -15.04 -16.38
CA SER A 140 2.78 -15.92 -15.60
C SER A 140 1.34 -15.91 -16.13
N MET A 141 0.78 -14.74 -16.43
CA MET A 141 -0.56 -14.61 -17.00
C MET A 141 -0.65 -15.20 -18.41
N ILE A 142 0.38 -15.05 -19.24
CA ILE A 142 0.43 -15.65 -20.58
C ILE A 142 0.43 -17.18 -20.48
N VAL A 143 1.27 -17.74 -19.61
CA VAL A 143 1.34 -19.19 -19.39
C VAL A 143 0.00 -19.72 -18.87
N LEU A 144 -0.61 -19.06 -17.89
CA LEU A 144 -1.92 -19.44 -17.37
C LEU A 144 -3.01 -19.37 -18.43
N TYR A 145 -3.01 -18.34 -19.28
CA TYR A 145 -3.95 -18.22 -20.39
C TYR A 145 -3.86 -19.38 -21.39
N PHE A 146 -2.67 -19.94 -21.60
CA PHE A 146 -2.50 -21.13 -22.45
C PHE A 146 -2.89 -22.45 -21.75
N ILE A 147 -2.84 -22.51 -20.42
CA ILE A 147 -3.20 -23.71 -19.65
C ILE A 147 -4.72 -23.78 -19.45
N ASP A 148 -5.35 -22.66 -19.16
CA ASP A 148 -6.77 -22.58 -18.84
C ASP A 148 -7.36 -21.26 -19.34
N ASP A 149 -8.16 -21.33 -20.41
CA ASP A 149 -8.90 -20.20 -20.97
C ASP A 149 -10.29 -20.03 -20.30
N SER A 150 -10.59 -20.86 -19.29
CA SER A 150 -11.90 -20.89 -18.66
C SER A 150 -12.15 -19.63 -17.84
N ASP A 151 -12.97 -18.73 -18.38
CA ASP A 151 -13.55 -17.66 -17.58
C ASP A 151 -14.48 -18.25 -16.49
N PHE A 152 -14.36 -17.74 -15.26
CA PHE A 152 -15.28 -18.06 -14.17
C PHE A 152 -16.71 -17.61 -14.54
N LYS A 153 -17.49 -18.54 -15.13
CA LYS A 153 -18.91 -18.32 -15.39
C LYS A 153 -19.69 -18.66 -14.13
N PRO A 154 -20.51 -17.74 -13.60
CA PRO A 154 -21.41 -18.10 -12.52
C PRO A 154 -22.34 -19.23 -12.99
N PRO A 155 -22.70 -20.18 -12.12
CA PRO A 155 -23.64 -21.25 -12.48
C PRO A 155 -24.93 -20.63 -13.01
N LYS A 156 -25.48 -21.20 -14.09
CA LYS A 156 -26.77 -20.76 -14.65
C LYS A 156 -27.86 -21.02 -13.61
N LYS A 157 -28.34 -19.96 -12.96
CA LYS A 157 -29.49 -19.98 -12.05
C LYS A 157 -30.80 -20.00 -12.84
N ASN A 158 -31.82 -20.66 -12.29
CA ASN A 158 -33.15 -20.70 -12.89
C ASN A 158 -33.86 -19.33 -12.77
N HIS A 159 -34.87 -19.08 -13.62
CA HIS A 159 -35.58 -17.79 -13.65
C HIS A 159 -36.21 -17.39 -12.30
N LEU A 160 -36.65 -18.38 -11.51
CA LEU A 160 -37.22 -18.16 -10.18
C LEU A 160 -36.13 -17.78 -9.15
N GLU A 161 -34.99 -18.46 -9.17
CA GLU A 161 -33.83 -18.13 -8.33
C GLU A 161 -33.27 -16.75 -8.69
N GLN A 162 -33.25 -16.37 -9.97
CA GLN A 162 -32.87 -15.03 -10.40
C GLN A 162 -33.85 -13.94 -9.97
N ALA A 163 -35.14 -14.24 -9.88
CA ALA A 163 -36.16 -13.28 -9.42
C ALA A 163 -36.06 -13.06 -7.91
N LEU A 164 -35.90 -14.13 -7.13
CA LEU A 164 -35.69 -14.10 -5.68
C LEU A 164 -34.37 -13.39 -5.31
N ASP A 165 -33.27 -13.73 -6.00
CA ASP A 165 -31.97 -13.05 -5.84
C ASP A 165 -32.08 -11.54 -6.16
N LYS A 166 -32.90 -11.14 -7.13
CA LYS A 166 -33.04 -9.73 -7.52
C LYS A 166 -33.77 -8.89 -6.47
N GLU A 167 -34.78 -9.47 -5.82
CA GLU A 167 -35.55 -8.82 -4.76
C GLU A 167 -34.72 -8.70 -3.47
N GLU A 168 -34.00 -9.76 -3.09
CA GLU A 168 -33.05 -9.75 -1.98
C GLU A 168 -31.85 -8.81 -2.26
N ALA A 169 -31.34 -8.82 -3.49
CA ALA A 169 -30.27 -7.90 -3.91
C ALA A 169 -30.72 -6.43 -3.89
N ALA A 170 -31.98 -6.12 -4.23
CA ALA A 170 -32.50 -4.75 -4.25
C ALA A 170 -32.49 -4.11 -2.84
N GLU A 171 -32.85 -4.87 -1.81
CA GLU A 171 -32.77 -4.43 -0.41
C GLU A 171 -31.31 -4.36 0.10
N ASP A 172 -30.45 -5.25 -0.40
CA ASP A 172 -29.03 -5.32 -0.06
C ASP A 172 -28.14 -4.28 -0.77
N VAL A 173 -28.63 -3.65 -1.85
CA VAL A 173 -27.87 -2.60 -2.58
C VAL A 173 -27.54 -1.42 -1.68
N ARG A 174 -28.49 -0.97 -0.83
CA ARG A 174 -28.25 0.18 0.06
C ARG A 174 -27.18 -0.16 1.10
N PHE A 175 -27.25 -1.35 1.69
CA PHE A 175 -26.25 -1.82 2.64
C PHE A 175 -24.87 -1.90 1.97
N SER A 176 -24.81 -2.52 0.78
CA SER A 176 -23.59 -2.66 0.00
C SER A 176 -22.95 -1.32 -0.37
N ARG A 177 -23.75 -0.33 -0.79
CA ARG A 177 -23.24 1.02 -1.13
C ARG A 177 -22.70 1.75 0.09
N VAL A 178 -23.40 1.68 1.23
CA VAL A 178 -22.95 2.35 2.47
C VAL A 178 -21.69 1.69 3.01
N LEU A 179 -21.64 0.35 3.06
CA LEU A 179 -20.46 -0.38 3.52
C LEU A 179 -19.26 -0.13 2.60
N LEU A 180 -19.49 -0.11 1.28
CA LEU A 180 -18.45 0.22 0.30
C LEU A 180 -17.93 1.65 0.48
N GLY A 181 -18.83 2.62 0.72
CA GLY A 181 -18.44 4.01 1.01
C GLY A 181 -17.61 4.13 2.29
N LEU A 182 -17.98 3.40 3.35
CA LEU A 182 -17.20 3.34 4.58
C LEU A 182 -15.84 2.68 4.38
N LEU A 183 -15.77 1.57 3.62
CA LEU A 183 -14.51 0.94 3.27
C LEU A 183 -13.62 1.88 2.43
N ALA A 184 -14.20 2.58 1.45
CA ALA A 184 -13.46 3.53 0.62
C ALA A 184 -12.87 4.67 1.48
N ALA A 185 -13.68 5.25 2.38
CA ALA A 185 -13.21 6.26 3.33
C ALA A 185 -12.11 5.70 4.24
N TYR A 186 -12.29 4.48 4.76
CA TYR A 186 -11.32 3.81 5.60
C TYR A 186 -9.97 3.59 4.88
N VAL A 187 -10.02 3.06 3.65
CA VAL A 187 -8.84 2.81 2.82
C VAL A 187 -8.15 4.13 2.46
N CYS A 188 -8.89 5.19 2.16
CA CYS A 188 -8.32 6.53 1.94
C CYS A 188 -7.44 6.98 3.11
N VAL A 189 -7.99 6.94 4.32
CA VAL A 189 -7.31 7.39 5.54
C VAL A 189 -6.15 6.46 5.89
N TYR A 190 -6.34 5.15 5.74
CA TYR A 190 -5.29 4.17 5.96
C TYR A 190 -4.11 4.39 5.01
N VAL A 191 -4.36 4.57 3.71
CA VAL A 191 -3.30 4.80 2.72
C VAL A 191 -2.63 6.15 2.95
N ALA A 192 -3.37 7.17 3.40
CA ALA A 192 -2.77 8.42 3.84
C ALA A 192 -1.77 8.21 4.99
N LEU A 193 -2.11 7.41 6.00
CA LEU A 193 -1.21 7.05 7.09
C LEU A 193 -0.01 6.20 6.60
N GLU A 194 -0.25 5.21 5.74
CA GLU A 194 0.76 4.32 5.15
C GLU A 194 1.80 5.09 4.34
N CYS A 195 1.35 5.91 3.39
CA CYS A 195 2.24 6.71 2.56
C CYS A 195 2.94 7.79 3.38
N SER A 196 2.26 8.43 4.34
CA SER A 196 2.89 9.49 5.15
C SER A 196 4.01 8.90 6.00
N SER A 197 3.75 7.76 6.66
CA SER A 197 4.75 7.07 7.47
C SER A 197 5.91 6.56 6.61
N GLY A 198 5.63 5.85 5.51
CA GLY A 198 6.67 5.26 4.67
C GLY A 198 7.54 6.27 3.90
N GLN A 199 6.97 7.40 3.46
CA GLN A 199 7.69 8.37 2.63
C GLN A 199 8.34 9.49 3.45
N MET A 200 7.76 9.87 4.61
CA MET A 200 8.21 11.04 5.36
C MET A 200 9.03 10.70 6.61
N ILE A 201 9.05 9.45 7.08
CA ILE A 201 9.78 9.09 8.32
C ILE A 201 11.28 9.41 8.24
N THR A 202 11.94 9.17 7.10
CA THR A 202 13.35 9.51 6.89
C THR A 202 13.55 11.03 6.94
N ALA A 203 12.72 11.78 6.22
CA ALA A 203 12.83 13.23 6.14
C ALA A 203 12.54 13.89 7.49
N TYR A 204 11.56 13.38 8.23
CA TYR A 204 11.28 13.77 9.60
C TYR A 204 12.46 13.46 10.54
N ALA A 205 13.04 12.26 10.48
CA ALA A 205 14.14 11.88 11.37
C ALA A 205 15.36 12.81 11.22
N VAL A 206 15.65 13.27 9.99
CA VAL A 206 16.73 14.25 9.74
C VAL A 206 16.36 15.65 10.24
N LYS A 207 15.11 16.08 10.03
CA LYS A 207 14.66 17.46 10.31
C LYS A 207 14.13 17.68 11.73
N CYS A 208 13.82 16.64 12.49
CA CYS A 208 13.29 16.75 13.85
C CYS A 208 14.32 17.34 14.82
N ASP A 209 13.88 17.71 16.02
CA ASP A 209 14.72 18.38 17.04
C ASP A 209 15.98 17.57 17.41
N LEU A 210 15.99 16.25 17.16
CA LEU A 210 17.13 15.36 17.40
C LEU A 210 18.24 15.47 16.33
N HIS A 211 17.96 16.08 15.16
CA HIS A 211 18.89 16.28 14.05
C HIS A 211 19.69 15.01 13.70
N LEU A 212 18.98 13.89 13.47
CA LEU A 212 19.65 12.61 13.26
C LEU A 212 20.43 12.60 11.94
N ALA A 213 21.58 11.93 11.95
CA ALA A 213 22.36 11.71 10.74
C ALA A 213 21.51 11.02 9.65
N LYS A 214 21.72 11.40 8.38
CA LYS A 214 21.03 10.83 7.20
C LYS A 214 21.08 9.29 7.19
N THR A 215 22.20 8.71 7.63
CA THR A 215 22.41 7.25 7.74
C THR A 215 21.57 6.60 8.87
N THR A 216 21.38 7.29 10.00
CA THR A 216 20.52 6.82 11.08
C THR A 216 19.05 6.89 10.65
N ALA A 217 18.64 8.01 10.04
CA ALA A 217 17.29 8.20 9.50
C ALA A 217 16.91 7.14 8.46
N SER A 218 17.82 6.79 7.54
CA SER A 218 17.58 5.74 6.55
C SER A 218 17.42 4.36 7.18
N ARG A 219 18.18 4.05 8.24
CA ARG A 219 18.03 2.79 8.97
C ARG A 219 16.72 2.71 9.77
N ILE A 220 16.23 3.82 10.32
CA ILE A 220 14.90 3.89 10.95
C ILE A 220 13.81 3.53 9.92
N ALA A 221 13.90 4.11 8.72
CA ALA A 221 12.98 3.79 7.64
C ALA A 221 13.09 2.31 7.19
N ALA A 222 14.31 1.77 7.14
CA ALA A 222 14.51 0.35 6.84
C ALA A 222 13.85 -0.56 7.89
N VAL A 223 13.93 -0.21 9.18
CA VAL A 223 13.22 -0.94 10.24
C VAL A 223 11.71 -0.85 10.07
N TYR A 224 11.17 0.31 9.72
CA TYR A 224 9.74 0.46 9.39
C TYR A 224 9.32 -0.51 8.27
N PHE A 225 10.03 -0.51 7.13
CA PHE A 225 9.69 -1.38 5.99
C PHE A 225 9.89 -2.86 6.31
N LEU A 226 10.93 -3.21 7.06
CA LEU A 226 11.17 -4.58 7.52
C LEU A 226 10.04 -5.08 8.42
N CYS A 227 9.62 -4.27 9.39
CA CYS A 227 8.49 -4.59 10.27
C CYS A 227 7.16 -4.63 9.51
N PHE A 228 6.97 -3.76 8.52
CA PHE A 228 5.81 -3.77 7.63
C PHE A 228 5.73 -5.05 6.79
N ALA A 229 6.84 -5.47 6.18
CA ALA A 229 6.90 -6.74 5.44
C ALA A 229 6.76 -7.95 6.37
N GLY A 230 7.45 -7.93 7.52
CA GLY A 230 7.39 -8.99 8.52
C GLY A 230 5.99 -9.20 9.10
N SER A 231 5.26 -8.11 9.38
CA SER A 231 3.87 -8.22 9.84
C SER A 231 2.92 -8.78 8.79
N ARG A 232 3.18 -8.56 7.49
CA ARG A 232 2.43 -9.23 6.40
C ARG A 232 2.68 -10.74 6.37
N VAL A 233 3.90 -11.20 6.63
CA VAL A 233 4.21 -12.65 6.73
C VAL A 233 3.43 -13.26 7.89
N ILE A 234 3.50 -12.60 9.06
CA ILE A 234 2.77 -13.01 10.25
C ILE A 234 1.26 -13.02 9.97
N ALA A 235 0.73 -11.98 9.32
CA ALA A 235 -0.67 -11.87 8.94
C ALA A 235 -1.13 -12.99 8.01
N ALA A 236 -0.33 -13.35 7.01
CA ALA A 236 -0.66 -14.43 6.09
C ALA A 236 -0.83 -15.78 6.80
N VAL A 237 0.05 -16.07 7.78
CA VAL A 237 -0.03 -17.31 8.58
C VAL A 237 -1.19 -17.26 9.58
N ILE A 238 -1.34 -16.15 10.29
CA ILE A 238 -2.37 -15.98 11.33
C ILE A 238 -3.78 -15.90 10.74
N ALA A 239 -3.95 -15.38 9.52
CA ALA A 239 -5.24 -15.28 8.84
C ALA A 239 -5.95 -16.62 8.61
N ILE A 240 -5.23 -17.76 8.70
CA ILE A 240 -5.81 -19.10 8.66
C ILE A 240 -6.66 -19.39 9.90
N LYS A 241 -6.27 -18.85 11.07
CA LYS A 241 -6.91 -19.13 12.37
C LYS A 241 -7.70 -17.96 12.93
N VAL A 242 -7.37 -16.74 12.52
CA VAL A 242 -7.92 -15.50 13.09
C VAL A 242 -8.79 -14.80 12.06
N THR A 243 -9.88 -14.22 12.52
CA THR A 243 -10.79 -13.46 11.65
C THR A 243 -10.18 -12.12 11.24
N SER A 244 -10.53 -11.61 10.05
CA SER A 244 -10.03 -10.32 9.56
C SER A 244 -10.35 -9.17 10.52
N TYR A 245 -11.49 -9.21 11.21
CA TYR A 245 -11.86 -8.23 12.23
C TYR A 245 -10.90 -8.24 13.44
N GLN A 246 -10.56 -9.42 13.96
CA GLN A 246 -9.60 -9.53 15.07
C GLN A 246 -8.21 -9.00 14.69
N MET A 247 -7.79 -9.24 13.45
CA MET A 247 -6.54 -8.68 12.93
C MET A 247 -6.59 -7.15 12.89
N LEU A 248 -7.69 -6.55 12.41
CA LEU A 248 -7.88 -5.10 12.38
C LEU A 248 -7.82 -4.48 13.77
N VAL A 249 -8.52 -5.06 14.75
CA VAL A 249 -8.52 -4.57 16.14
C VAL A 249 -7.12 -4.65 16.74
N GLY A 250 -6.42 -5.77 16.56
CA GLY A 250 -5.03 -5.93 17.04
C GLY A 250 -4.08 -4.90 16.43
N SER A 251 -4.14 -4.72 15.10
CA SER A 251 -3.36 -3.70 14.40
C SER A 251 -3.64 -2.29 14.91
N HIS A 252 -4.90 -1.90 15.10
CA HIS A 252 -5.25 -0.57 15.58
C HIS A 252 -4.87 -0.36 17.06
N ALA A 253 -4.90 -1.40 17.88
CA ALA A 253 -4.41 -1.30 19.25
C ALA A 253 -2.92 -0.96 19.29
N ILE A 254 -2.11 -1.62 18.45
CA ILE A 254 -0.69 -1.32 18.29
C ILE A 254 -0.51 0.12 17.79
N LEU A 255 -1.23 0.53 16.75
CA LEU A 255 -1.10 1.88 16.18
C LEU A 255 -1.56 2.99 17.11
N ALA A 256 -2.61 2.76 17.91
CA ALA A 256 -3.09 3.74 18.88
C ALA A 256 -2.03 4.04 19.94
N VAL A 257 -1.43 2.99 20.52
CA VAL A 257 -0.34 3.12 21.49
C VAL A 257 0.85 3.80 20.83
N THR A 258 1.21 3.36 19.62
CA THR A 258 2.35 3.90 18.88
C THR A 258 2.18 5.38 18.60
N ALA A 259 1.01 5.81 18.12
CA ALA A 259 0.72 7.20 17.81
C ALA A 259 0.79 8.11 19.05
N VAL A 260 0.27 7.66 20.19
CA VAL A 260 0.35 8.41 21.45
C VAL A 260 1.81 8.55 21.90
N VAL A 261 2.56 7.45 21.93
CA VAL A 261 3.97 7.46 22.34
C VAL A 261 4.80 8.33 21.39
N MET A 262 4.52 8.24 20.09
CA MET A 262 5.22 8.99 19.06
C MET A 262 4.99 10.51 19.16
N VAL A 263 3.77 10.96 19.45
CA VAL A 263 3.49 12.39 19.68
C VAL A 263 4.15 12.91 20.95
N MET A 264 4.12 12.12 22.03
CA MET A 264 4.60 12.55 23.35
C MET A 264 6.13 12.60 23.44
N TRP A 265 6.84 11.65 22.80
CA TRP A 265 8.29 11.49 22.97
C TRP A 265 9.08 11.35 21.66
N GLY A 266 8.42 11.36 20.50
CA GLY A 266 9.09 11.15 19.21
C GLY A 266 10.06 12.26 18.81
N ASN A 267 9.95 13.46 19.39
CA ASN A 267 10.92 14.56 19.22
C ASN A 267 12.04 14.55 20.28
N SER A 268 11.87 13.82 21.39
CA SER A 268 12.75 13.94 22.55
C SER A 268 13.71 12.77 22.70
N SER A 269 13.43 11.63 22.06
CA SER A 269 14.23 10.42 22.21
C SER A 269 14.37 9.63 20.91
N GLU A 270 15.62 9.45 20.47
CA GLU A 270 15.94 8.62 19.31
C GLU A 270 15.45 7.18 19.49
N ALA A 271 15.67 6.59 20.68
CA ALA A 271 15.24 5.22 20.99
C ALA A 271 13.72 5.04 20.85
N VAL A 272 12.95 6.05 21.25
CA VAL A 272 11.49 6.04 21.06
C VAL A 272 11.14 6.08 19.58
N LEU A 273 11.82 6.89 18.78
CA LEU A 273 11.57 6.97 17.34
C LEU A 273 11.85 5.63 16.63
N TRP A 274 12.92 4.93 16.99
CA TRP A 274 13.18 3.56 16.52
C TRP A 274 12.04 2.60 16.88
N ALA A 275 11.59 2.61 18.14
CA ALA A 275 10.52 1.75 18.61
C ALA A 275 9.20 2.06 17.87
N CYS A 276 8.87 3.35 17.71
CA CYS A 276 7.67 3.79 17.00
C CYS A 276 7.73 3.41 15.51
N ALA A 277 8.87 3.53 14.84
CA ALA A 277 9.02 3.10 13.45
C ALA A 277 8.73 1.60 13.27
N ALA A 278 9.28 0.76 14.15
CA ALA A 278 9.02 -0.68 14.15
C ALA A 278 7.53 -0.99 14.40
N LEU A 279 6.92 -0.35 15.40
CA LEU A 279 5.52 -0.59 15.75
C LEU A 279 4.54 -0.05 14.71
N LEU A 280 4.84 1.08 14.05
CA LEU A 280 4.08 1.58 12.91
C LEU A 280 4.06 0.54 11.78
N GLY A 281 5.23 0.04 11.39
CA GLY A 281 5.35 -1.01 10.38
C GLY A 281 4.56 -2.27 10.77
N LEU A 282 4.72 -2.74 12.02
CA LEU A 282 4.02 -3.92 12.52
C LEU A 282 2.50 -3.76 12.52
N GLY A 283 2.00 -2.59 12.95
CA GLY A 283 0.58 -2.32 13.06
C GLY A 283 -0.08 -2.13 11.70
N GLN A 284 0.59 -1.45 10.76
CA GLN A 284 0.02 -1.11 9.46
C GLN A 284 -0.08 -2.28 8.50
N GLY A 285 0.91 -3.18 8.49
CA GLY A 285 1.00 -4.25 7.49
C GLY A 285 -0.32 -4.99 7.26
N PRO A 286 -0.94 -5.66 8.23
CA PRO A 286 -2.11 -6.50 7.98
C PRO A 286 -3.38 -5.76 7.53
N ILE A 287 -3.44 -4.43 7.68
CA ILE A 287 -4.70 -3.66 7.70
C ILE A 287 -5.42 -3.69 6.36
N TYR A 288 -4.75 -3.34 5.25
CA TYR A 288 -5.42 -3.23 3.95
C TYR A 288 -6.10 -4.55 3.55
N GLY A 289 -5.34 -5.65 3.63
CA GLY A 289 -5.84 -6.99 3.27
C GLY A 289 -6.97 -7.43 4.19
N ALA A 290 -6.86 -7.13 5.49
CA ALA A 290 -7.89 -7.46 6.47
C ALA A 290 -9.19 -6.64 6.26
N ALA A 291 -9.09 -5.35 5.92
CA ALA A 291 -10.25 -4.49 5.70
C ALA A 291 -11.06 -4.90 4.46
N VAL A 292 -10.37 -5.21 3.36
CA VAL A 292 -10.99 -5.75 2.15
C VAL A 292 -11.61 -7.11 2.44
N ALA A 293 -10.86 -8.04 3.07
CA ALA A 293 -11.36 -9.38 3.40
C ALA A 293 -12.57 -9.36 4.33
N TRP A 294 -12.57 -8.48 5.32
CA TRP A 294 -13.70 -8.29 6.23
C TRP A 294 -14.93 -7.81 5.47
N THR A 295 -14.78 -6.88 4.53
CA THR A 295 -15.89 -6.37 3.71
C THR A 295 -16.44 -7.44 2.75
N VAL A 296 -15.55 -8.21 2.10
CA VAL A 296 -15.92 -9.37 1.27
C VAL A 296 -16.75 -10.41 2.05
N SER A 297 -16.58 -10.47 3.36
CA SER A 297 -17.37 -11.36 4.22
C SER A 297 -18.84 -10.94 4.32
N TYR A 298 -19.20 -9.71 3.95
CA TYR A 298 -20.57 -9.18 3.98
C TYR A 298 -21.15 -8.86 2.61
N ILE A 299 -20.33 -8.56 1.60
CA ILE A 299 -20.79 -8.17 0.26
C ILE A 299 -19.95 -8.83 -0.84
N ASN A 300 -20.57 -9.12 -1.98
CA ASN A 300 -19.85 -9.56 -3.16
C ASN A 300 -19.21 -8.36 -3.87
N ILE A 301 -17.89 -8.26 -3.83
CA ILE A 301 -17.15 -7.17 -4.47
C ILE A 301 -17.02 -7.43 -5.98
N SER A 302 -17.52 -6.50 -6.79
CA SER A 302 -17.31 -6.48 -8.24
C SER A 302 -16.08 -5.64 -8.63
N ASN A 303 -15.62 -5.75 -9.89
CA ASN A 303 -14.51 -4.94 -10.42
C ASN A 303 -14.78 -3.42 -10.27
N GLY A 304 -16.01 -2.97 -10.53
CA GLY A 304 -16.37 -1.55 -10.39
C GLY A 304 -16.39 -1.06 -8.93
N MET A 305 -16.66 -1.95 -7.97
CA MET A 305 -16.57 -1.62 -6.55
C MET A 305 -15.12 -1.57 -6.09
N MET A 306 -14.29 -2.50 -6.55
CA MET A 306 -12.86 -2.49 -6.28
C MET A 306 -12.15 -1.29 -6.90
N SER A 307 -12.51 -0.87 -8.12
CA SER A 307 -11.91 0.32 -8.73
C SER A 307 -12.19 1.60 -7.93
N LEU A 308 -13.38 1.73 -7.33
CA LEU A 308 -13.67 2.82 -6.39
C LEU A 308 -12.74 2.81 -5.17
N ILE A 309 -12.48 1.62 -4.60
CA ILE A 309 -11.56 1.47 -3.47
C ILE A 309 -10.14 1.90 -3.88
N ILE A 310 -9.66 1.46 -5.05
CA ILE A 310 -8.32 1.79 -5.56
C ILE A 310 -8.19 3.29 -5.89
N VAL A 311 -9.20 3.93 -6.49
CA VAL A 311 -9.17 5.38 -6.73
C VAL A 311 -9.06 6.14 -5.40
N THR A 312 -9.84 5.72 -4.39
CA THR A 312 -9.82 6.39 -3.09
C THR A 312 -8.50 6.15 -2.34
N ALA A 313 -7.87 4.97 -2.50
CA ALA A 313 -6.51 4.71 -2.06
C ALA A 313 -5.52 5.70 -2.71
N GLY A 314 -5.64 5.95 -4.01
CA GLY A 314 -4.83 6.93 -4.72
C GLY A 314 -4.95 8.35 -4.17
N VAL A 315 -6.17 8.77 -3.79
CA VAL A 315 -6.38 10.07 -3.10
C VAL A 315 -5.64 10.11 -1.76
N GLY A 316 -5.71 9.02 -0.98
CA GLY A 316 -4.96 8.88 0.27
C GLY A 316 -3.44 8.98 0.05
N ALA A 317 -2.92 8.39 -1.03
CA ALA A 317 -1.48 8.39 -1.34
C ALA A 317 -0.92 9.79 -1.66
N MET A 318 -1.77 10.78 -1.94
CA MET A 318 -1.36 12.18 -2.14
C MET A 318 -1.14 12.93 -0.81
N ALA A 319 -1.56 12.35 0.32
CA ALA A 319 -1.46 12.96 1.65
C ALA A 319 -0.04 13.34 2.10
N PRO A 320 1.04 12.58 1.83
CA PRO A 320 2.38 12.90 2.36
C PRO A 320 2.85 14.27 1.90
N SER A 321 2.76 14.56 0.61
CA SER A 321 3.18 15.85 0.05
C SER A 321 2.28 16.99 0.51
N LEU A 322 0.95 16.76 0.56
CA LEU A 322 -0.04 17.78 0.88
C LEU A 322 -0.17 18.08 2.37
N LEU A 323 0.09 17.12 3.26
CA LEU A 323 -0.14 17.31 4.70
C LEU A 323 1.16 17.42 5.50
N VAL A 324 2.23 16.77 5.03
CA VAL A 324 3.50 16.73 5.76
C VAL A 324 4.57 17.52 5.00
N GLY A 325 4.79 17.20 3.72
CA GLY A 325 5.91 17.72 2.93
C GLY A 325 6.02 19.25 2.91
N GLN A 326 4.92 19.96 2.69
CA GLN A 326 4.92 21.43 2.63
C GLN A 326 5.25 22.12 3.96
N PHE A 327 5.04 21.46 5.09
CA PHE A 327 5.27 22.04 6.42
C PHE A 327 6.52 21.49 7.12
N LEU A 328 7.12 20.42 6.57
CA LEU A 328 8.20 19.67 7.22
C LEU A 328 9.44 20.53 7.47
N GLU A 329 9.68 21.56 6.64
CA GLU A 329 10.82 22.49 6.79
C GLU A 329 10.64 23.49 7.94
N TYR A 330 9.41 23.91 8.21
CA TYR A 330 9.13 24.94 9.22
C TYR A 330 8.76 24.32 10.56
N ASN A 331 8.03 23.21 10.55
CA ASN A 331 7.54 22.52 11.74
C ASN A 331 7.57 21.00 11.52
N PRO A 332 8.73 20.33 11.73
CA PRO A 332 8.88 18.88 11.56
C PRO A 332 7.85 18.05 12.35
N SER A 333 7.44 18.55 13.52
CA SER A 333 6.42 17.95 14.39
C SER A 333 5.06 17.71 13.70
N VAL A 334 4.76 18.38 12.60
CA VAL A 334 3.52 18.16 11.80
C VAL A 334 3.39 16.68 11.41
N PHE A 335 4.49 16.00 11.11
CA PHE A 335 4.48 14.56 10.81
C PHE A 335 3.84 13.73 11.94
N LEU A 336 4.24 13.98 13.18
CA LEU A 336 3.72 13.26 14.36
C LEU A 336 2.21 13.47 14.52
N TYR A 337 1.76 14.73 14.37
CA TYR A 337 0.34 15.07 14.47
C TYR A 337 -0.48 14.46 13.34
N VAL A 338 0.04 14.45 12.10
CA VAL A 338 -0.64 13.82 10.95
C VAL A 338 -0.78 12.31 11.18
N CYS A 339 0.27 11.62 11.62
CA CYS A 339 0.20 10.20 11.98
C CYS A 339 -0.84 9.94 13.08
N PHE A 340 -0.88 10.78 14.12
CA PHE A 340 -1.85 10.64 15.21
C PHE A 340 -3.30 10.84 14.74
N VAL A 341 -3.58 11.93 14.03
CA VAL A 341 -4.93 12.25 13.55
C VAL A 341 -5.42 11.18 12.58
N THR A 342 -4.56 10.70 11.68
CA THR A 342 -4.94 9.64 10.72
C THR A 342 -5.18 8.30 11.40
N VAL A 343 -4.40 7.91 12.43
CA VAL A 343 -4.69 6.72 13.25
C VAL A 343 -6.04 6.85 13.95
N VAL A 344 -6.32 7.99 14.60
CA VAL A 344 -7.61 8.23 15.26
C VAL A 344 -8.76 8.15 14.26
N LEU A 345 -8.61 8.77 13.09
CA LEU A 345 -9.63 8.73 12.04
C LEU A 345 -9.85 7.31 11.51
N CYS A 346 -8.79 6.51 11.31
CA CYS A 346 -8.91 5.09 10.97
C CYS A 346 -9.73 4.31 12.02
N ILE A 347 -9.47 4.52 13.32
CA ILE A 347 -10.23 3.88 14.40
C ILE A 347 -11.70 4.29 14.36
N VAL A 348 -11.99 5.58 14.19
CA VAL A 348 -13.37 6.09 14.12
C VAL A 348 -14.13 5.47 12.94
N VAL A 349 -13.52 5.40 11.76
CA VAL A 349 -14.16 4.79 10.59
C VAL A 349 -14.30 3.27 10.77
N LEU A 350 -13.32 2.58 11.36
CA LEU A 350 -13.42 1.16 11.70
C LEU A 350 -14.58 0.87 12.66
N LEU A 351 -14.74 1.71 13.69
CA LEU A 351 -15.86 1.61 14.63
C LEU A 351 -17.20 1.84 13.91
N ALA A 352 -17.28 2.82 13.02
CA ALA A 352 -18.47 3.05 12.21
C ALA A 352 -18.81 1.83 11.32
N MET A 353 -17.82 1.25 10.65
CA MET A 353 -17.99 0.00 9.89
C MET A 353 -18.46 -1.16 10.78
N PHE A 354 -17.91 -1.28 12.01
CA PHE A 354 -18.27 -2.35 12.93
C PHE A 354 -19.70 -2.21 13.43
N LEU A 355 -20.09 -0.99 13.85
CA LEU A 355 -21.45 -0.72 14.30
C LEU A 355 -22.48 -0.97 13.18
N PHE A 356 -22.11 -0.65 11.94
CA PHE A 356 -22.96 -0.88 10.76
C PHE A 356 -23.12 -2.37 10.41
N THR A 357 -22.06 -3.16 10.55
CA THR A 357 -22.07 -4.60 10.21
C THR A 357 -22.51 -5.52 11.34
N ARG A 358 -22.49 -5.07 12.60
CA ARG A 358 -22.77 -5.89 13.81
C ARG A 358 -24.08 -6.69 13.77
N LYS A 359 -25.11 -6.19 13.10
CA LYS A 359 -26.44 -6.83 13.03
C LYS A 359 -26.64 -7.74 11.81
N ARG A 360 -25.68 -7.80 10.89
CA ARG A 360 -25.79 -8.58 9.65
C ARG A 360 -24.99 -9.88 9.76
N PRO A 361 -25.55 -11.03 9.35
CA PRO A 361 -24.78 -12.26 9.23
C PRO A 361 -23.77 -12.15 8.09
N MET A 362 -22.60 -12.77 8.24
CA MET A 362 -21.59 -12.83 7.18
C MET A 362 -22.05 -13.76 6.05
N LEU A 363 -21.94 -13.31 4.79
CA LEU A 363 -22.24 -14.10 3.59
C LEU A 363 -21.45 -15.41 3.54
N ILE A 364 -20.17 -15.38 3.95
CA ILE A 364 -19.32 -16.57 3.97
C ILE A 364 -19.86 -17.61 4.97
N ALA A 365 -20.34 -17.16 6.12
CA ALA A 365 -20.92 -18.06 7.13
C ALA A 365 -22.22 -18.69 6.63
N VAL A 366 -23.07 -17.91 5.96
CA VAL A 366 -24.30 -18.41 5.31
C VAL A 366 -23.95 -19.43 4.22
N LYS A 367 -23.01 -19.12 3.32
CA LYS A 367 -22.59 -20.01 2.24
C LYS A 367 -22.02 -21.33 2.76
N LYS A 368 -21.19 -21.28 3.81
CA LYS A 368 -20.63 -22.48 4.47
C LYS A 368 -21.73 -23.34 5.11
N LYS A 369 -22.74 -22.71 5.72
CA LYS A 369 -23.88 -23.41 6.30
C LYS A 369 -24.70 -24.12 5.23
N CYS A 370 -25.05 -23.44 4.13
CA CYS A 370 -25.80 -24.05 3.02
C CYS A 370 -25.03 -25.22 2.38
N LEU A 371 -23.70 -25.09 2.19
CA LEU A 371 -22.86 -26.18 1.68
C LEU A 371 -22.88 -27.41 2.59
N ASN A 372 -22.84 -27.20 3.91
CA ASN A 372 -22.91 -28.29 4.87
C ASN A 372 -24.29 -28.96 4.89
N GLU A 373 -25.38 -28.18 4.74
CA GLU A 373 -26.75 -28.70 4.66
C GLU A 373 -26.94 -29.55 3.39
N VAL A 374 -26.49 -29.05 2.23
CA VAL A 374 -26.56 -29.80 0.95
C VAL A 374 -25.74 -31.10 1.01
N ASN A 375 -24.54 -31.05 1.58
CA ASN A 375 -23.71 -32.26 1.73
C ASN A 375 -24.31 -33.24 2.76
N GLY A 376 -24.93 -32.75 3.84
CA GLY A 376 -25.65 -33.60 4.80
C GLY A 376 -26.90 -34.28 4.21
N ASP A 377 -27.62 -33.57 3.34
CA ASP A 377 -28.78 -34.11 2.62
C ASP A 377 -28.38 -35.10 1.50
N ALA A 378 -27.19 -34.94 0.92
CA ALA A 378 -26.63 -35.90 -0.03
C ALA A 378 -26.26 -37.23 0.67
N VAL A 379 -25.60 -37.16 1.83
CA VAL A 379 -25.23 -38.35 2.63
C VAL A 379 -26.48 -39.10 3.12
N THR A 380 -27.55 -38.41 3.52
CA THR A 380 -28.80 -39.06 3.95
C THR A 380 -29.67 -39.60 2.80
N LYS A 381 -29.44 -39.18 1.55
CA LYS A 381 -30.10 -39.74 0.37
C LYS A 381 -29.42 -41.02 -0.13
N ASP A 382 -28.09 -41.12 -0.03
CA ASP A 382 -27.36 -42.35 -0.39
C ASP A 382 -27.68 -43.52 0.56
N ASP A 383 -27.99 -43.25 1.83
CA ASP A 383 -28.45 -44.26 2.80
C ASP A 383 -29.90 -44.73 2.56
N LYS A 384 -30.69 -44.05 1.73
CA LYS A 384 -32.07 -44.43 1.41
C LYS A 384 -32.21 -45.21 0.10
N PHE A 385 -31.15 -45.31 -0.70
CA PHE A 385 -31.12 -46.09 -1.95
C PHE A 385 -30.32 -47.40 -1.83
N SER A 386 -29.88 -47.75 -0.62
CA SER A 386 -29.11 -48.96 -0.29
C SER A 386 -29.94 -50.05 0.44
N LEU A 387 -31.26 -50.04 0.29
CA LEU A 387 -32.18 -51.07 0.80
C LEU A 387 -32.97 -51.76 -0.31
#